data_AF-A0A951F9U5-F1
#
_entry.id   AF-A0A951F9U5-F1
#
_cell.length_a   1.000
_cell.length_b   1.000
_cell.length_c   1.000
_cell.angle_alpha   90.00
_cell.angle_beta   90.00
_cell.angle_gamma   90.00
#
_symmetry.space_group_name_H-M   'P 1'
#
loop_
_entity.id
_entity.type
_entity.pdbx_description
1 polymer ?
#
loop_
_entity_poly.entity_id
_entity_poly.type
_entity_poly.pdbx_seq_one_letter_code
_entity_poly.pdbx_strand_id
1 'polypeptide(L)' 'MLETLDLSKSLSKAEYNAQLEPLQDELHGLHLQALDQQRPIIVVYEGWDAAGKGGNIRRLTERLDPRFLAV' A
#
# COMPACT_ATOMS: atom_id res chain seq x y z
N MET A 1 -8.83 2.57 -22.69
CA MET A 1 -7.88 2.07 -21.65
C MET A 1 -8.29 2.50 -20.23
N LEU A 2 -8.84 3.70 -20.02
CA LEU A 2 -9.45 4.08 -18.72
C LEU A 2 -10.97 3.84 -18.66
N GLU A 3 -11.63 3.71 -19.82
CA GLU A 3 -13.08 3.54 -19.96
C GLU A 3 -13.63 2.23 -19.38
N THR A 4 -12.76 1.26 -19.12
CA THR A 4 -13.12 -0.05 -18.54
C THR A 4 -13.05 -0.07 -17.02
N LEU A 5 -12.65 1.04 -16.37
CA LEU A 5 -12.53 1.12 -14.92
C LEU A 5 -13.88 1.48 -14.29
N ASP A 6 -14.34 0.62 -13.37
CA ASP A 6 -15.49 0.91 -12.53
C ASP A 6 -15.08 1.82 -11.36
N LEU A 7 -15.39 3.11 -11.49
CA LEU A 7 -15.12 4.13 -10.48
C LEU A 7 -16.19 4.22 -9.39
N SER A 8 -17.25 3.41 -9.46
CA SER A 8 -18.30 3.37 -8.43
C SER A 8 -17.91 2.53 -7.21
N LYS A 9 -16.80 1.78 -7.31
CA LYS A 9 -16.29 0.95 -6.23
C LYS A 9 -16.00 1.78 -4.99
N SER A 10 -16.53 1.30 -3.88
CA SER A 10 -16.32 1.87 -2.56
C SER A 10 -16.25 0.74 -1.55
N LEU A 11 -15.64 1.02 -0.40
CA LEU A 11 -15.52 0.08 0.71
C LEU A 11 -16.07 0.77 1.95
N SER A 12 -16.91 0.08 2.73
CA SER A 12 -17.40 0.67 3.97
C SER A 12 -16.24 0.86 4.95
N LYS A 13 -16.36 1.84 5.84
CA LYS A 13 -15.30 2.11 6.83
C LYS A 13 -15.06 0.91 7.75
N ALA A 14 -16.11 0.14 8.07
CA ALA A 14 -16.00 -1.04 8.90
C ALA A 14 -15.21 -2.15 8.20
N GLU A 15 -15.53 -2.45 6.93
CA GLU A 15 -14.81 -3.45 6.13
C GLU A 15 -13.36 -3.02 5.88
N TYR A 16 -13.14 -1.75 5.56
CA TYR A 16 -11.80 -1.20 5.37
C TYR A 16 -10.92 -1.40 6.60
N ASN A 17 -11.41 -1.01 7.79
CA ASN A 17 -10.65 -1.16 9.02
C ASN A 17 -10.41 -2.63 9.37
N ALA A 18 -11.38 -3.51 9.10
CA ALA A 18 -11.24 -4.94 9.36
C ALA A 18 -10.20 -5.61 8.43
N GLN A 19 -10.02 -5.10 7.22
CA GLN A 19 -9.05 -5.63 6.24
C GLN A 19 -7.67 -5.00 6.36
N LEU A 20 -7.58 -3.74 6.79
CA LEU A 20 -6.34 -2.96 6.75
C LEU A 20 -5.22 -3.61 7.57
N GLU A 21 -5.48 -3.92 8.84
CA GLU A 21 -4.47 -4.46 9.75
C GLU A 21 -3.93 -5.83 9.30
N PRO A 22 -4.77 -6.83 8.97
CA PRO A 22 -4.28 -8.11 8.45
C PRO A 22 -3.42 -7.96 7.19
N LEU A 23 -3.78 -7.07 6.27
CA LEU A 23 -3.02 -6.84 5.04
C LEU A 23 -1.68 -6.15 5.30
N GLN A 24 -1.61 -5.27 6.29
CA GLN A 24 -0.35 -4.63 6.67
C GLN A 24 0.60 -5.60 7.36
N ASP A 25 0.07 -6.54 8.16
CA ASP A 25 0.88 -7.59 8.78
C ASP A 25 1.43 -8.57 7.73
N GLU A 26 0.61 -8.92 6.73
CA GLU A 26 1.06 -9.70 5.59
C GLU A 26 2.16 -8.96 4.80
N LEU A 27 1.95 -7.68 4.50
CA LEU A 27 2.94 -6.84 3.83
C LEU A 27 4.25 -6.76 4.60
N HIS A 28 4.19 -6.63 5.93
CA HIS A 28 5.38 -6.64 6.79
C HIS A 28 6.15 -7.96 6.66
N GLY A 29 5.46 -9.11 6.70
CA GLY A 29 6.08 -10.41 6.49
C GLY A 29 6.75 -10.54 5.11
N LEU A 30 6.08 -10.09 4.06
CA LEU A 30 6.63 -10.07 2.70
C LEU A 30 7.85 -9.16 2.58
N HIS A 31 7.83 -8.00 3.25
CA HIS A 31 8.97 -7.08 3.27
C HIS A 31 10.18 -7.72 3.95
N LEU A 32 10.01 -8.37 5.10
CA LEU A 32 11.10 -9.11 5.76
C LEU A 32 11.65 -10.24 4.88
N GLN A 33 10.78 -10.96 4.19
CA GLN A 33 11.20 -12.00 3.25
C GLN A 33 12.01 -11.42 2.07
N ALA A 34 11.61 -10.27 1.53
CA ALA A 34 12.35 -9.60 0.47
C ALA A 34 13.74 -9.14 0.95
N LEU A 35 13.85 -8.65 2.19
CA LEU A 35 15.12 -8.28 2.81
C LEU A 35 16.06 -9.48 2.99
N ASP A 36 15.54 -10.60 3.50
CA ASP A 36 16.30 -11.86 3.65
C ASP A 36 16.85 -12.35 2.29
N GLN A 37 16.05 -12.19 1.24
CA GLN A 37 16.42 -12.55 -0.12
C GLN A 37 17.26 -11.50 -0.85
N GLN A 38 17.59 -10.37 -0.19
CA GLN A 38 18.32 -9.25 -0.79
C GLN A 38 17.67 -8.71 -2.07
N ARG A 39 16.33 -8.70 -2.11
CA ARG A 39 15.54 -8.25 -3.27
C ARG A 39 15.12 -6.79 -3.12
N PRO A 40 15.61 -5.87 -3.96
CA PRO A 40 15.15 -4.49 -3.95
C PRO A 40 13.74 -4.38 -4.51
N ILE A 41 12.91 -3.53 -3.90
CA ILE A 41 11.53 -3.27 -4.30
C ILE A 41 11.38 -1.76 -4.52
N ILE A 42 10.77 -1.36 -5.63
CA ILE A 42 10.40 0.02 -5.93
C ILE A 42 8.90 0.06 -6.20
N VAL A 43 8.19 0.95 -5.50
CA VAL A 43 6.75 1.18 -5.71
C VAL A 43 6.58 2.60 -6.24
N VAL A 44 6.04 2.74 -7.45
CA VAL A 44 5.83 4.03 -8.10
C VAL A 44 4.36 4.44 -8.00
N TYR A 45 4.12 5.65 -7.53
CA TYR A 45 2.78 6.23 -7.36
C TYR A 45 2.54 7.33 -8.39
N GLU A 46 1.64 7.07 -9.34
CA GLU A 46 1.21 8.04 -10.37
C GLU A 46 -0.29 8.32 -10.26
N GLY A 47 -0.71 9.47 -10.79
CA GLY A 47 -2.13 9.84 -10.86
C GLY A 47 -2.38 11.34 -10.72
N TRP A 48 -3.64 11.75 -10.86
CA TRP A 48 -4.02 13.16 -10.75
C TRP A 48 -3.78 13.75 -9.36
N ASP A 49 -3.75 15.08 -9.29
CA ASP A 49 -3.73 15.80 -8.03
C ASP A 49 -4.98 15.46 -7.21
N ALA A 50 -4.80 15.41 -5.89
CA ALA A 50 -5.84 14.98 -4.94
C ALA A 50 -6.40 13.55 -5.13
N ALA A 51 -5.80 12.69 -5.96
CA ALA A 51 -6.22 11.30 -6.14
C ALA A 51 -5.97 10.38 -4.92
N GLY A 52 -5.47 10.91 -3.80
CA GLY A 52 -5.24 10.15 -2.57
C GLY A 52 -3.89 9.42 -2.48
N LYS A 53 -2.94 9.71 -3.38
CA LYS A 53 -1.61 9.07 -3.43
C LYS A 53 -0.89 9.08 -2.07
N GLY A 54 -0.72 10.25 -1.46
CA GLY A 54 -0.05 10.37 -0.16
C GLY A 54 -0.78 9.66 0.98
N GLY A 55 -2.11 9.58 0.92
CA GLY A 55 -2.90 8.82 1.87
C GLY A 55 -2.60 7.32 1.80
N ASN A 56 -2.45 6.78 0.58
CA ASN A 56 -2.11 5.38 0.35
C ASN A 56 -0.65 5.08 0.76
N ILE A 57 0.31 5.92 0.34
CA ILE A 57 1.73 5.80 0.73
C ILE A 57 1.85 5.67 2.24
N ARG A 58 1.17 6.55 3.00
CA ARG A 58 1.18 6.49 4.47
C ARG A 58 0.72 5.13 5.02
N ARG A 59 -0.32 4.50 4.46
CA ARG A 59 -0.84 3.21 4.95
C ARG A 59 0.03 2.04 4.53
N LEU A 60 0.69 2.15 3.38
CA LEU A 60 1.66 1.17 2.95
C LEU A 60 2.87 1.15 3.90
N THR A 61 3.30 2.32 4.36
CA THR A 61 4.57 2.47 5.10
C THR A 61 4.43 2.44 6.61
N GLU A 62 3.23 2.63 7.18
CA GLU A 62 3.05 2.81 8.64
C GLU A 62 3.45 1.62 9.52
N ARG A 63 3.43 0.39 8.99
CA ARG A 63 3.85 -0.83 9.73
C ARG A 63 5.18 -1.41 9.23
N LEU A 64 5.85 -0.73 8.30
CA LEU A 64 7.17 -1.15 7.81
C LEU A 64 8.27 -0.55 8.68
N ASP A 65 9.41 -1.24 8.75
CA ASP A 65 10.57 -0.73 9.47
C ASP A 65 11.22 0.41 8.67
N PRO A 66 11.27 1.64 9.22
CA PRO A 66 11.78 2.80 8.49
C PRO A 66 13.27 2.72 8.15
N ARG A 67 14.03 1.80 8.77
CA ARG A 67 15.45 1.60 8.47
C ARG A 67 15.69 0.98 7.09
N PHE A 68 14.67 0.31 6.55
CA PHE A 68 14.76 -0.43 5.29
C PHE A 68 13.87 0.17 4.19
N LEU A 69 13.34 1.38 4.42
CA LEU A 69 12.42 2.07 3.52
C LEU A 69 12.90 3.51 3.27
N ALA A 70 12.71 3.99 2.05
CA ALA A 70 12.75 5.39 1.70
C ALA A 70 11.45 5.76 0.97
N VAL A 71 10.91 6.95 1.27
CA VAL A 71 9.66 7.50 0.69
C VAL A 71 9.96 8.80 -0.02
#